data_AF-A0AAX6MHF1-F1
#
_entry.id   AF-A0AAX6MHF1-F1
#
_cell.length_a   1.000
_cell.length_b   1.000
_cell.length_c   1.000
_cell.angle_alpha   90.00
_cell.angle_beta   90.00
_cell.angle_gamma   90.00
#
_symmetry.space_group_name_H-M   'P 1'
#
loop_
_entity.id
_entity.type
_entity.pdbx_description
1 polymer ?
#
loop_
_entity_poly.entity_id
_entity_poly.type
_entity_poly.pdbx_seq_one_letter_code
_entity_poly.pdbx_strand_id
1 'polypeptide(L)'
;MEPKTGLVLGYNGIHPFSKVKISDRASVQELLRTLLDPLEPFFSPLKARVKCPGATAVRFDQTASEVEGICRPLWGLACLLEGGGEYHGTEWWIQGIKSGTDPENPEYWGYPRDNDQRMVEMCPLGYALAVAPVIWQSFNEKERENVENWLGNSINEKK
;
A
#
# COMPACT_ATOMS: atom_id res chain seq x y z
N MET A 1 -14.44 -14.49 -10.83
CA MET A 1 -13.40 -13.97 -11.74
C MET A 1 -12.24 -14.95 -11.67
N GLU A 2 -11.67 -15.35 -12.79
CA GLU A 2 -10.43 -16.16 -12.76
C GLU A 2 -9.34 -15.35 -12.03
N PRO A 3 -8.51 -15.99 -11.18
CA PRO A 3 -7.42 -15.30 -10.52
C PRO A 3 -6.49 -14.74 -11.60
N LYS A 4 -6.35 -13.40 -11.64
CA LYS A 4 -5.39 -12.77 -12.56
C LYS A 4 -4.01 -13.34 -12.25
N THR A 5 -3.37 -13.94 -13.23
CA THR A 5 -1.98 -14.39 -13.09
C THR A 5 -1.12 -13.15 -12.86
N GLY A 6 -0.42 -13.10 -11.72
CA GLY A 6 0.44 -11.96 -11.38
C GLY A 6 1.53 -11.74 -12.44
N LEU A 7 1.81 -10.48 -12.75
CA LEU A 7 2.89 -10.13 -13.68
C LEU A 7 4.23 -10.40 -12.99
N VAL A 8 4.96 -11.43 -13.43
CA VAL A 8 6.30 -11.76 -12.92
C VAL A 8 7.35 -11.06 -13.78
N LEU A 9 8.51 -10.71 -13.19
CA LEU A 9 9.70 -10.24 -13.91
C LEU A 9 10.02 -11.21 -15.08
N GLY A 10 10.23 -10.67 -16.28
CA GLY A 10 10.35 -11.47 -17.52
C GLY A 10 9.12 -11.43 -18.42
N TYR A 11 8.26 -10.43 -18.28
CA TYR A 11 7.10 -10.23 -19.14
C TYR A 11 7.52 -10.11 -20.62
N ASN A 12 7.10 -11.04 -21.47
CA ASN A 12 7.42 -11.08 -22.90
C ASN A 12 6.63 -10.05 -23.74
N GLY A 13 6.12 -8.99 -23.12
CA GLY A 13 5.24 -8.01 -23.74
C GLY A 13 5.39 -6.61 -23.15
N ILE A 14 4.74 -5.63 -23.79
CA ILE A 14 4.74 -4.23 -23.33
C ILE A 14 3.88 -4.12 -22.07
N HIS A 15 4.45 -3.57 -20.99
CA HIS A 15 3.75 -3.33 -19.73
C HIS A 15 2.48 -2.46 -19.96
N PRO A 16 1.32 -2.76 -19.33
CA PRO A 16 0.08 -1.99 -19.53
C PRO A 16 0.25 -0.47 -19.36
N PHE A 17 1.02 -0.05 -18.35
CA PHE A 17 1.49 1.35 -18.17
C PHE A 17 1.96 2.02 -19.47
N SER A 18 2.80 1.34 -20.26
CA SER A 18 3.40 1.88 -21.49
C SER A 18 2.43 1.96 -22.67
N LYS A 19 1.23 1.38 -22.54
CA LYS A 19 0.17 1.43 -23.57
C LYS A 19 -0.77 2.61 -23.37
N VAL A 20 -0.77 3.24 -22.19
CA VAL A 20 -1.64 4.37 -21.89
C VAL A 20 -1.06 5.63 -22.53
N LYS A 21 -1.80 6.18 -23.50
CA LYS A 21 -1.46 7.47 -24.11
C LYS A 21 -1.96 8.59 -23.20
N ILE A 22 -1.03 9.28 -22.52
CA ILE A 22 -1.36 10.38 -21.61
C ILE A 22 -1.74 11.63 -22.42
N SER A 23 -3.00 12.06 -22.33
CA SER A 23 -3.52 13.25 -23.03
C SER A 23 -4.48 14.09 -22.20
N ASP A 24 -5.09 13.51 -21.18
CA ASP A 24 -6.10 14.16 -20.33
C ASP A 24 -6.13 13.54 -18.92
N ARG A 25 -7.02 14.03 -18.05
CA ARG A 25 -7.19 13.51 -16.70
C ARG A 25 -7.55 12.02 -16.67
N ALA A 26 -8.43 11.57 -17.56
CA ALA A 26 -8.89 10.18 -17.58
C ALA A 26 -7.74 9.23 -17.94
N SER A 27 -6.87 9.63 -18.86
CA SER A 27 -5.67 8.86 -19.22
C SER A 27 -4.67 8.74 -18.06
N VAL A 28 -4.53 9.77 -17.21
CA VAL A 28 -3.69 9.69 -15.99
C VAL A 28 -4.32 8.77 -14.95
N GLN A 29 -5.64 8.84 -14.77
CA GLN A 29 -6.34 7.91 -13.88
C GLN A 29 -6.18 6.46 -14.34
N GLU A 30 -6.28 6.22 -15.65
CA GLU A 30 -6.05 4.89 -16.23
C GLU A 30 -4.60 4.42 -16.03
N LEU A 31 -3.62 5.30 -16.23
CA LEU A 31 -2.22 5.02 -15.94
C LEU A 31 -2.03 4.52 -14.50
N LEU A 32 -2.65 5.17 -13.52
CA LEU A 32 -2.59 4.75 -12.12
C LEU A 32 -3.20 3.36 -11.92
N ARG A 33 -4.34 3.05 -12.55
CA ARG A 33 -4.92 1.69 -12.48
C ARG A 33 -3.98 0.63 -13.03
N THR A 34 -3.31 0.91 -14.15
CA THR A 34 -2.35 -0.04 -14.74
C THR A 34 -1.12 -0.32 -13.88
N LEU A 35 -0.82 0.56 -12.91
CA LEU A 35 0.24 0.35 -11.91
C LEU A 35 -0.25 -0.45 -10.70
N LEU A 36 -1.52 -0.30 -10.32
CA LEU A 36 -2.12 -0.96 -9.15
C LEU A 36 -2.59 -2.39 -9.46
N ASP A 37 -3.20 -2.61 -10.63
CA ASP A 37 -3.77 -3.90 -11.03
C ASP A 37 -2.82 -5.10 -10.92
N PRO A 38 -1.52 -4.99 -11.28
CA PRO A 38 -0.59 -6.11 -11.14
C PRO A 38 -0.35 -6.57 -9.70
N LEU A 39 -0.71 -5.78 -8.70
CA LEU A 39 -0.48 -6.07 -7.28
C LEU A 39 -1.55 -6.99 -6.69
N GLU A 40 -2.74 -7.05 -7.30
CA GLU A 40 -3.91 -7.82 -6.83
C GLU A 40 -3.56 -9.26 -6.40
N PRO A 41 -2.78 -10.04 -7.16
CA PRO A 41 -2.51 -11.44 -6.82
C PRO A 41 -1.49 -11.62 -5.68
N PHE A 42 -0.84 -10.54 -5.27
CA PHE A 42 0.29 -10.57 -4.33
C PHE A 42 -0.09 -10.08 -2.92
N PHE A 43 -1.34 -9.67 -2.71
CA PHE A 43 -1.84 -9.36 -1.39
C PHE A 43 -1.83 -10.60 -0.47
N SER A 44 -1.38 -10.42 0.76
CA SER A 44 -1.51 -11.40 1.83
C SER A 44 -2.98 -11.72 2.15
N PRO A 45 -3.28 -12.84 2.83
CA PRO A 45 -4.65 -13.21 3.19
C PRO A 45 -5.43 -12.10 3.92
N LEU A 46 -4.81 -11.40 4.88
CA LEU A 46 -5.45 -10.28 5.60
C LEU A 46 -5.15 -8.91 4.96
N LYS A 47 -4.57 -8.91 3.76
CA LYS A 47 -4.24 -7.73 2.96
C LYS A 47 -3.22 -6.78 3.58
N ALA A 48 -2.63 -7.10 4.73
CA ALA A 48 -1.67 -6.20 5.37
C ALA A 48 -0.38 -6.05 4.54
N ARG A 49 -0.10 -6.95 3.60
CA ARG A 49 1.18 -7.01 2.88
C ARG A 49 0.96 -7.26 1.41
N VAL A 50 1.87 -6.77 0.57
CA VAL A 50 1.91 -7.11 -0.86
C VAL A 50 3.28 -7.72 -1.16
N LYS A 51 3.31 -9.01 -1.47
CA LYS A 51 4.54 -9.78 -1.69
C LYS A 51 4.86 -9.90 -3.18
N CYS A 52 5.49 -8.88 -3.74
CA CYS A 52 5.89 -8.88 -5.14
C CYS A 52 6.93 -9.99 -5.45
N PRO A 53 6.76 -10.80 -6.51
CA PRO A 53 7.72 -11.82 -6.91
C PRO A 53 9.07 -11.22 -7.31
N GLY A 54 10.16 -11.92 -7.01
CA GLY A 54 11.50 -11.48 -7.38
C GLY A 54 12.13 -10.44 -6.44
N ALA A 55 11.44 -10.06 -5.37
CA ALA A 55 12.04 -9.30 -4.27
C ALA A 55 13.06 -10.18 -3.52
N THR A 56 14.32 -10.14 -3.93
CA THR A 56 15.43 -10.62 -3.11
C THR A 56 15.64 -9.60 -1.99
N ALA A 57 15.20 -9.89 -0.77
CA ALA A 57 15.46 -9.02 0.38
C ALA A 57 16.98 -9.00 0.66
N VAL A 58 17.69 -7.98 0.18
CA VAL A 58 19.16 -7.94 0.26
C VAL A 58 19.68 -7.30 1.56
N ARG A 59 18.82 -6.68 2.40
CA ARG A 59 19.30 -6.02 3.64
C ARG A 59 18.37 -5.95 4.86
N PHE A 60 17.07 -6.19 4.75
CA PHE A 60 16.12 -5.98 5.86
C PHE A 60 15.18 -7.17 6.07
N ASP A 61 14.58 -7.26 7.26
CA ASP A 61 13.57 -8.27 7.62
C ASP A 61 12.48 -8.37 6.52
N GLN A 62 12.07 -9.59 6.18
CA GLN A 62 11.15 -9.86 5.09
C GLN A 62 9.80 -9.13 5.29
N THR A 63 9.39 -8.95 6.55
CA THR A 63 8.23 -8.13 6.93
C THR A 63 8.37 -6.67 6.48
N ALA A 64 9.54 -6.06 6.64
CA ALA A 64 9.77 -4.66 6.27
C ALA A 64 9.75 -4.45 4.75
N SER A 65 10.25 -5.42 3.98
CA SER A 65 10.16 -5.42 2.51
C SER A 65 8.72 -5.64 2.01
N GLU A 66 7.88 -6.31 2.78
CA GLU A 66 6.48 -6.58 2.44
C GLU A 66 5.54 -5.39 2.76
N VAL A 67 5.92 -4.54 3.72
CA VAL A 67 5.24 -3.26 4.02
C VAL A 67 5.45 -2.24 2.88
N GLU A 68 6.63 -2.21 2.26
CA GLU A 68 6.89 -1.38 1.07
C GLU A 68 5.86 -1.64 -0.05
N GLY A 69 5.53 -2.92 -0.26
CA GLY A 69 4.62 -3.35 -1.30
C GLY A 69 3.20 -2.82 -1.14
N ILE A 70 2.75 -2.53 0.09
CA ILE A 70 1.44 -1.92 0.34
C ILE A 70 1.53 -0.40 0.45
N CYS A 71 2.57 0.12 1.10
CA CYS A 71 2.71 1.53 1.39
C CYS A 71 3.05 2.36 0.15
N ARG A 72 4.02 1.98 -0.69
CA ARG A 72 4.42 2.81 -1.83
C ARG A 72 3.32 3.00 -2.89
N PRO A 73 2.47 2.00 -3.19
CA PRO A 73 1.32 2.21 -4.06
C PRO A 73 0.33 3.28 -3.56
N LEU A 74 0.33 3.62 -2.26
CA LEU A 74 -0.54 4.66 -1.71
C LEU A 74 -0.29 6.04 -2.32
N TRP A 75 0.93 6.33 -2.80
CA TRP A 75 1.20 7.55 -3.56
C TRP A 75 0.28 7.68 -4.77
N GLY A 76 0.07 6.58 -5.51
CA GLY A 76 -0.81 6.53 -6.67
C GLY A 76 -2.28 6.43 -6.28
N LEU A 77 -2.61 5.54 -5.34
CA LEU A 77 -4.00 5.32 -4.94
C LEU A 77 -4.65 6.59 -4.36
N ALA A 78 -3.97 7.30 -3.45
CA ALA A 78 -4.51 8.52 -2.86
C ALA A 78 -4.75 9.61 -3.93
N CYS A 79 -3.82 9.79 -4.87
CA CYS A 79 -3.99 10.72 -5.99
C CYS A 79 -5.14 10.31 -6.91
N LEU A 80 -5.34 9.01 -7.14
CA LEU A 80 -6.42 8.51 -7.97
C LEU A 80 -7.78 8.84 -7.33
N LEU A 81 -7.93 8.55 -6.04
CA LEU A 81 -9.16 8.78 -5.27
C LEU A 81 -9.51 10.27 -5.21
N GLU A 82 -8.57 11.12 -4.78
CA GLU A 82 -8.81 12.57 -4.68
C GLU A 82 -8.93 13.23 -6.07
N GLY A 83 -8.29 12.64 -7.08
CA GLY A 83 -8.38 13.08 -8.47
C GLY A 83 -9.75 12.84 -9.13
N GLY A 84 -10.75 12.36 -8.37
CA GLY A 84 -12.09 12.01 -8.84
C GLY A 84 -12.15 10.68 -9.60
N GLY A 85 -11.16 9.81 -9.39
CA GLY A 85 -11.10 8.48 -9.97
C GLY A 85 -11.43 7.42 -8.94
N GLU A 86 -11.93 6.29 -9.43
CA GLU A 86 -12.20 5.12 -8.59
C GLU A 86 -11.22 3.99 -8.88
N TYR A 87 -10.92 3.22 -7.83
CA TYR A 87 -10.16 1.99 -7.93
C TYR A 87 -10.92 0.84 -7.26
N HIS A 88 -11.18 -0.24 -8.01
CA HIS A 88 -11.96 -1.38 -7.52
C HIS A 88 -11.33 -2.07 -6.30
N GLY A 89 -10.00 -2.03 -6.20
CA GLY A 89 -9.23 -2.63 -5.11
C GLY A 89 -9.02 -1.73 -3.89
N THR A 90 -9.65 -0.55 -3.82
CA THR A 90 -9.42 0.42 -2.71
C THR A 90 -9.60 -0.22 -1.33
N GLU A 91 -10.60 -1.08 -1.19
CA GLU A 91 -10.88 -1.77 0.07
C GLU A 91 -9.75 -2.69 0.53
N TRP A 92 -8.92 -3.21 -0.39
CA TRP A 92 -7.76 -4.02 -0.01
C TRP A 92 -6.70 -3.20 0.72
N TRP A 93 -6.50 -1.94 0.34
CA TRP A 93 -5.59 -1.04 1.05
C TRP A 93 -6.17 -0.61 2.39
N ILE A 94 -7.47 -0.31 2.46
CA ILE A 94 -8.15 0.03 3.72
C ILE A 94 -8.02 -1.15 4.70
N GLN A 95 -8.36 -2.37 4.27
CA GLN A 95 -8.21 -3.58 5.07
C GLN A 95 -6.75 -3.86 5.46
N GLY A 96 -5.82 -3.59 4.55
CA GLY A 96 -4.40 -3.78 4.78
C GLY A 96 -3.83 -2.83 5.83
N ILE A 97 -4.24 -1.55 5.82
CA ILE A 97 -3.85 -0.58 6.87
C ILE A 97 -4.42 -1.01 8.23
N LYS A 98 -5.70 -1.42 8.27
CA LYS A 98 -6.33 -1.93 9.50
C LYS A 98 -5.57 -3.13 10.07
N SER A 99 -5.31 -4.13 9.24
CA SER A 99 -4.64 -5.37 9.66
C SER A 99 -3.17 -5.15 9.99
N GLY A 100 -2.51 -4.23 9.27
CA GLY A 100 -1.09 -3.93 9.43
C GLY A 100 -0.76 -3.08 10.64
N THR A 101 -1.70 -2.25 11.10
CA THR A 101 -1.51 -1.38 12.28
C THR A 101 -2.07 -1.98 13.57
N ASP A 102 -2.83 -3.07 13.50
CA ASP A 102 -3.40 -3.75 14.66
C ASP A 102 -2.38 -4.70 15.33
N PRO A 103 -1.93 -4.43 16.57
CA PRO A 103 -0.96 -5.28 17.28
C PRO A 103 -1.46 -6.69 17.59
N GLU A 104 -2.77 -6.91 17.58
CA GLU A 104 -3.39 -8.22 17.82
C GLU A 104 -3.51 -9.05 16.53
N ASN A 105 -3.26 -8.44 15.37
CA ASN A 105 -3.40 -9.10 14.08
C ASN A 105 -2.15 -9.94 13.76
N PRO A 106 -2.30 -11.17 13.23
CA PRO A 106 -1.16 -12.01 12.86
C PRO A 106 -0.30 -11.43 11.73
N GLU A 107 -0.83 -10.52 10.93
CA GLU A 107 -0.08 -9.81 9.88
C GLU A 107 0.45 -8.43 10.32
N TYR A 108 0.36 -8.09 11.62
CA TYR A 108 0.84 -6.82 12.18
C TYR A 108 2.23 -6.46 11.65
N TRP A 109 2.39 -5.20 11.24
CA TRP A 109 3.66 -4.72 10.68
C TRP A 109 4.76 -4.66 11.73
N GLY A 110 4.41 -4.59 13.02
CA GLY A 110 5.35 -4.29 14.09
C GLY A 110 5.70 -2.81 14.13
N TYR A 111 6.15 -2.33 15.29
CA TYR A 111 6.56 -0.94 15.44
C TYR A 111 7.88 -0.66 14.69
N PRO A 112 8.01 0.50 14.00
CA PRO A 112 9.29 1.03 13.56
C PRO A 112 10.30 1.07 14.71
N ARG A 113 11.57 0.76 14.43
CA ARG A 113 12.70 0.89 15.34
C ARG A 113 13.75 1.83 14.73
N ASP A 114 14.78 2.20 15.49
CA ASP A 114 15.87 3.03 14.98
C ASP A 114 16.48 2.44 13.69
N ASN A 115 16.56 3.27 12.64
CA ASN A 115 17.02 2.89 11.30
C ASN A 115 16.20 1.76 10.62
N ASP A 116 14.91 1.63 10.94
CA ASP A 116 14.02 0.67 10.29
C ASP A 116 13.40 1.25 9.00
N GLN A 117 13.39 0.44 7.94
CA GLN A 117 12.74 0.72 6.66
C GLN A 117 11.27 1.15 6.85
N ARG A 118 10.57 0.65 7.88
CA ARG A 118 9.19 1.05 8.23
C ARG A 118 9.03 2.55 8.42
N MET A 119 10.07 3.26 8.88
CA MET A 119 10.05 4.72 9.03
C MET A 119 9.86 5.43 7.68
N VAL A 120 10.44 4.88 6.61
CA VAL A 120 10.28 5.42 5.25
C VAL A 120 8.84 5.24 4.78
N GLU A 121 8.25 4.09 5.10
CA GLU A 121 6.90 3.71 4.67
C GLU A 121 5.77 4.43 5.45
N MET A 122 6.10 5.16 6.51
CA MET A 122 5.15 6.06 7.20
C MET A 122 4.81 7.29 6.37
N CYS A 123 5.74 7.75 5.53
CA CYS A 123 5.53 8.90 4.66
C CYS A 123 4.39 8.70 3.65
N PRO A 124 4.38 7.61 2.82
CA PRO A 124 3.25 7.34 1.94
C PRO A 124 1.93 7.12 2.68
N LEU A 125 1.96 6.51 3.87
CA LEU A 125 0.75 6.34 4.69
C LEU A 125 0.19 7.70 5.14
N GLY A 126 1.02 8.55 5.75
CA GLY A 126 0.62 9.89 6.17
C GLY A 126 0.14 10.76 5.01
N TYR A 127 0.81 10.67 3.85
CA TYR A 127 0.37 11.33 2.62
C TYR A 127 -1.03 10.88 2.21
N ALA A 128 -1.29 9.58 2.19
CA ALA A 128 -2.57 9.05 1.76
C ALA A 128 -3.72 9.45 2.69
N LEU A 129 -3.47 9.47 4.00
CA LEU A 129 -4.44 9.96 4.98
C LEU A 129 -4.75 11.46 4.80
N ALA A 130 -3.75 12.26 4.42
CA ALA A 130 -3.92 13.70 4.17
C ALA A 130 -4.63 14.00 2.85
N VAL A 131 -4.33 13.22 1.80
CA VAL A 131 -4.83 13.48 0.43
C VAL A 131 -6.15 12.79 0.14
N ALA A 132 -6.40 11.60 0.68
CA ALA A 132 -7.62 10.83 0.44
C ALA A 132 -8.37 10.57 1.77
N PRO A 133 -9.16 11.55 2.26
CA PRO A 133 -9.86 11.45 3.55
C PRO A 133 -10.77 10.23 3.68
N VAL A 134 -11.25 9.68 2.56
CA VAL A 134 -12.05 8.45 2.52
C VAL A 134 -11.37 7.28 3.23
N ILE A 135 -10.04 7.20 3.21
CA ILE A 135 -9.27 6.15 3.89
C ILE A 135 -9.47 6.29 5.40
N TRP A 136 -9.20 7.47 5.97
CA TRP A 136 -9.35 7.74 7.40
C TRP A 136 -10.81 7.62 7.88
N GLN A 137 -11.75 8.06 7.05
CA GLN A 137 -13.19 7.99 7.35
C GLN A 137 -13.70 6.55 7.42
N SER A 138 -13.03 5.62 6.74
CA SER A 138 -13.36 4.19 6.74
C SER A 138 -12.92 3.44 8.00
N PHE A 139 -12.22 4.14 8.90
CA PHE A 139 -11.73 3.58 10.16
C PHE A 139 -12.70 3.87 11.32
N ASN A 140 -12.91 2.87 12.16
CA ASN A 140 -13.53 3.02 13.48
C ASN A 140 -12.53 3.58 14.51
N GLU A 141 -13.00 3.83 15.73
CA GLU A 141 -12.18 4.45 16.79
C GLU A 141 -10.92 3.63 17.13
N LYS A 142 -11.05 2.31 17.34
CA LYS A 142 -9.92 1.42 17.61
C LYS A 142 -8.91 1.40 16.45
N GLU A 143 -9.41 1.36 15.21
CA GLU A 143 -8.57 1.36 14.01
C GLU A 143 -7.79 2.68 13.86
N ARG A 144 -8.41 3.83 14.18
CA ARG A 144 -7.71 5.13 14.19
C ARG A 144 -6.65 5.19 15.26
N GLU A 145 -6.95 4.74 16.47
CA GLU A 145 -5.98 4.67 17.58
C GLU A 145 -4.77 3.79 17.20
N ASN A 146 -5.01 2.63 16.58
CA ASN A 146 -3.94 1.75 16.09
C ASN A 146 -3.06 2.45 15.04
N VAL A 147 -3.66 3.15 14.07
CA VAL A 147 -2.92 3.90 13.05
C VAL A 147 -2.12 5.05 13.67
N GLU A 148 -2.71 5.80 14.61
CA GLU A 148 -2.03 6.87 15.36
C GLU A 148 -0.86 6.34 16.17
N ASN A 149 -1.05 5.23 16.89
CA ASN A 149 0.01 4.58 17.66
C ASN A 149 1.16 4.12 16.75
N TRP A 150 0.83 3.53 15.60
CA TRP A 150 1.82 3.09 14.63
C TRP A 150 2.59 4.28 14.03
N LEU A 151 1.90 5.39 13.69
CA LEU A 151 2.49 6.59 13.09
C LEU A 151 3.26 7.49 14.08
N GLY A 152 2.77 7.64 15.31
CA GLY A 152 3.21 8.68 16.23
C GLY A 152 4.01 8.16 17.42
N ASN A 153 3.51 7.13 18.10
CA ASN A 153 4.07 6.67 19.38
C ASN A 153 5.29 5.76 19.20
N SER A 154 5.45 5.15 18.03
CA SER A 154 6.58 4.28 17.72
C SER A 154 7.92 5.01 17.51
N ILE A 155 7.91 6.28 17.11
CA ILE A 155 9.12 7.07 16.82
C ILE A 155 9.44 8.07 17.95
N ASN A 156 8.42 8.64 18.59
CA ASN A 156 8.60 9.75 19.53
C ASN A 156 8.81 9.31 20.98
N GLU A 157 8.59 8.03 21.29
CA GLU A 157 8.92 7.47 22.60
C GLU A 157 10.39 7.06 22.68
N LYS A 158 11.25 8.02 23.05
CA LYS A 158 12.59 7.68 23.55
C LYS A 158 12.45 7.05 24.92
N LYS A 159 12.88 5.79 25.08
CA LYS A 159 13.30 5.30 26.40
C LYS A 159 14.67 5.86 26.77
#